data_AF-A0A4R2JJ04-F1
#
_entry.id   AF-A0A4R2JJ04-F1
#
_cell.length_a   1.000
_cell.length_b   1.000
_cell.length_c   1.000
_cell.angle_alpha   90.00
_cell.angle_beta   90.00
_cell.angle_gamma   90.00
#
_symmetry.space_group_name_H-M   'P 1'
#
loop_
_entity.id
_entity.type
_entity.pdbx_description
1 polymer ?
#
loop_
_entity_poly.entity_id
_entity_poly.type
_entity_poly.pdbx_seq_one_letter_code
_entity_poly.pdbx_strand_id
1 'polypeptide(L)'
;MSEVPARLIEDRAWLDAQLASTAKLYPLATRATLGVLWWYSASMVLLGPAVSGQDPALSAVTMVTRPDGLLADARSTPYTGLVGPRLRAMLTSCVAAVSAVSGARERTLWAIATDSLANRMLWAGRSAEAAEFAAAVPELPAPRYVAVRGRQFVRRVSCCLIYQGTNADKCVSCPRQTPADRMARLVQQLG
;
A
#
# COMPACT_ATOMS: atom_id res chain seq x y z
N MET A 1 -20.78 2.57 2.04
CA MET A 1 -19.69 1.59 1.83
C MET A 1 -20.31 0.39 1.11
N SER A 2 -19.54 -0.30 0.28
CA SER A 2 -20.06 -1.43 -0.52
C SER A 2 -19.06 -2.58 -0.54
N GLU A 3 -19.53 -3.82 -0.46
CA GLU A 3 -18.69 -5.01 -0.56
C GLU A 3 -18.59 -5.46 -2.01
N VAL A 4 -17.38 -5.69 -2.50
CA VAL A 4 -17.11 -6.09 -3.89
C VAL A 4 -15.97 -7.10 -3.96
N PRO A 5 -15.93 -8.01 -4.96
CA PRO A 5 -14.82 -8.93 -5.12
C PRO A 5 -13.54 -8.20 -5.58
N ALA A 6 -12.39 -8.61 -5.06
CA ALA A 6 -11.11 -7.94 -5.33
C ALA A 6 -10.65 -8.03 -6.79
N ARG A 7 -11.11 -9.04 -7.55
CA ARG A 7 -10.87 -9.14 -9.00
C ARG A 7 -11.34 -7.91 -9.80
N LEU A 8 -12.23 -7.07 -9.26
CA LEU A 8 -12.61 -5.82 -9.93
C LEU A 8 -11.44 -4.84 -10.09
N ILE A 9 -10.35 -4.98 -9.35
CA ILE A 9 -9.13 -4.17 -9.59
C ILE A 9 -8.58 -4.40 -11.00
N GLU A 10 -8.79 -5.59 -11.57
CA GLU A 10 -8.37 -5.96 -12.93
C GLU A 10 -9.31 -5.35 -14.00
N ASP A 11 -10.50 -4.92 -13.60
CA ASP A 11 -11.44 -4.22 -14.49
C ASP A 11 -11.03 -2.75 -14.64
N ARG A 12 -10.62 -2.40 -15.87
CA ARG A 12 -10.18 -1.05 -16.23
C ARG A 12 -11.25 0.01 -15.91
N ALA A 13 -12.52 -0.24 -16.23
CA ALA A 13 -13.58 0.74 -16.04
C ALA A 13 -13.89 0.94 -14.55
N TRP A 14 -13.89 -0.15 -13.78
CA TRP A 14 -14.06 -0.08 -12.33
C TRP A 14 -12.94 0.72 -11.67
N LEU A 15 -11.69 0.41 -12.01
CA LEU A 15 -10.52 1.08 -11.43
C LEU A 15 -10.47 2.55 -11.85
N ASP A 16 -10.81 2.86 -13.11
CA ASP A 16 -10.89 4.24 -13.59
C ASP A 16 -11.89 5.07 -12.78
N ALA A 17 -13.06 4.50 -12.48
CA ALA A 17 -14.10 5.10 -11.65
C ALA A 17 -13.67 5.29 -10.18
N GLN A 18 -12.90 4.36 -9.61
CA GLN A 18 -12.34 4.54 -8.26
C GLN A 18 -11.38 5.73 -8.24
N LEU A 19 -10.48 5.83 -9.21
CA LEU A 19 -9.54 6.95 -9.31
C LEU A 19 -10.25 8.28 -9.58
N ALA A 20 -11.34 8.29 -10.35
CA ALA A 20 -12.18 9.47 -10.57
C ALA A 20 -12.86 9.92 -9.25
N SER A 21 -13.32 8.98 -8.43
CA SER A 21 -13.86 9.29 -7.10
C SER A 21 -12.77 9.82 -6.16
N THR A 22 -11.58 9.22 -6.19
CA THR A 22 -10.42 9.64 -5.38
C THR A 22 -9.90 11.02 -5.77
N ALA A 23 -10.09 11.47 -7.01
CA ALA A 23 -9.73 12.82 -7.45
C ALA A 23 -10.43 13.93 -6.64
N LYS A 24 -11.61 13.64 -6.08
CA LYS A 24 -12.34 14.58 -5.21
C LYS A 24 -11.60 14.86 -3.90
N LEU A 25 -10.80 13.91 -3.41
CA LEU A 25 -9.96 14.07 -2.22
C LEU A 25 -8.64 14.78 -2.54
N TYR A 26 -8.17 14.68 -3.79
CA TYR A 26 -6.86 15.14 -4.22
C TYR A 26 -6.96 15.99 -5.49
N PRO A 27 -7.56 17.18 -5.41
CA PRO A 27 -7.91 17.99 -6.59
C PRO A 27 -6.69 18.47 -7.39
N LEU A 28 -5.50 18.46 -6.79
CA LEU A 28 -4.25 18.90 -7.45
C LEU A 28 -3.47 17.73 -8.07
N ALA A 29 -3.92 16.49 -7.87
CA ALA A 29 -3.19 15.31 -8.31
C ALA A 29 -3.34 15.09 -9.83
N THR A 30 -2.21 14.87 -10.51
CA THR A 30 -2.21 14.32 -11.86
C THR A 30 -2.78 12.89 -11.87
N ARG A 31 -3.13 12.37 -13.05
CA ARG A 31 -3.64 10.99 -13.17
C ARG A 31 -2.69 9.94 -12.59
N ALA A 32 -1.39 10.07 -12.88
CA ALA A 32 -0.37 9.18 -12.32
C ALA A 32 -0.25 9.34 -10.79
N THR A 33 -0.33 10.56 -10.28
CA THR A 33 -0.33 10.82 -8.83
C THR A 33 -1.56 10.20 -8.15
N LEU A 34 -2.75 10.24 -8.78
CA LEU A 34 -3.94 9.58 -8.27
C LEU A 34 -3.78 8.07 -8.19
N GLY A 35 -3.18 7.44 -9.22
CA GLY A 35 -2.86 6.01 -9.18
C GLY A 35 -1.93 5.65 -8.02
N VAL A 36 -0.90 6.47 -7.79
CA VAL A 36 0.02 6.32 -6.65
C VAL A 36 -0.69 6.46 -5.30
N LEU A 37 -1.57 7.46 -5.15
CA LEU A 37 -2.31 7.72 -3.91
C LEU A 37 -3.34 6.64 -3.60
N TRP A 38 -4.10 6.24 -4.61
CA TRP A 38 -5.05 5.15 -4.48
C TRP A 38 -4.35 3.86 -4.11
N TRP A 39 -3.25 3.51 -4.80
CA TRP A 39 -2.47 2.30 -4.50
C TRP A 39 -1.81 2.33 -3.12
N TYR A 40 -1.35 3.51 -2.67
CA TYR A 40 -0.86 3.69 -1.31
C TYR A 40 -1.89 3.29 -0.25
N SER A 41 -3.16 3.67 -0.43
CA SER A 41 -4.25 3.24 0.44
C SER A 41 -4.62 1.77 0.22
N ALA A 42 -4.83 1.37 -1.02
CA ALA A 42 -5.36 0.06 -1.38
C ALA A 42 -4.41 -1.08 -1.00
N SER A 43 -3.10 -0.92 -1.25
CA SER A 43 -2.10 -1.95 -0.91
C SER A 43 -2.04 -2.25 0.59
N MET A 44 -2.22 -1.24 1.46
CA MET A 44 -2.28 -1.45 2.91
C MET A 44 -3.44 -2.38 3.31
N VAL A 45 -4.59 -2.19 2.67
CA VAL A 45 -5.80 -2.99 2.90
C VAL A 45 -5.64 -4.39 2.31
N LEU A 46 -5.22 -4.51 1.05
CA LEU A 46 -5.07 -5.78 0.33
C LEU A 46 -4.00 -6.71 0.91
N LEU A 47 -2.96 -6.17 1.53
CA LEU A 47 -1.96 -6.96 2.25
C LEU A 47 -2.45 -7.47 3.61
N GLY A 48 -3.62 -6.99 4.07
CA GLY A 48 -4.25 -7.40 5.31
C GLY A 48 -4.46 -8.91 5.43
N PRO A 49 -5.21 -9.53 4.51
CA PRO A 49 -5.42 -10.98 4.47
C PRO A 49 -4.12 -11.78 4.52
N ALA A 50 -3.13 -11.44 3.68
CA ALA A 50 -1.86 -12.17 3.60
C ALA A 50 -1.11 -12.22 4.94
N VAL A 51 -0.99 -11.08 5.61
CA VAL A 51 -0.29 -10.95 6.91
C VAL A 51 -1.04 -11.67 8.03
N SER A 52 -2.37 -11.77 7.91
CA SER A 52 -3.24 -12.45 8.88
C SER A 52 -3.43 -13.95 8.59
N GLY A 53 -2.72 -14.53 7.63
CA GLY A 53 -2.81 -15.97 7.28
C GLY A 53 -4.06 -16.35 6.48
N GLN A 54 -4.69 -15.39 5.80
CA GLN A 54 -5.81 -15.60 4.90
C GLN A 54 -5.34 -15.64 3.43
N ASP A 55 -6.18 -16.15 2.54
CA ASP A 55 -5.89 -16.24 1.11
C ASP A 55 -5.78 -14.84 0.48
N PRO A 56 -4.61 -14.44 -0.07
CA PRO A 56 -4.45 -13.13 -0.70
C PRO A 56 -4.92 -13.10 -2.16
N ALA A 57 -5.34 -14.22 -2.76
CA ALA A 57 -5.74 -14.21 -4.16
C ALA A 57 -6.95 -13.30 -4.40
N LEU A 58 -6.93 -12.53 -5.50
CA LEU A 58 -8.02 -11.61 -5.85
C LEU A 58 -9.36 -12.32 -6.05
N SER A 59 -9.35 -13.61 -6.39
CA SER A 59 -10.56 -14.45 -6.50
C SER A 59 -11.16 -14.83 -5.15
N ALA A 60 -10.39 -14.75 -4.06
CA ALA A 60 -10.80 -15.13 -2.70
C ALA A 60 -11.03 -13.92 -1.79
N VAL A 61 -10.54 -12.74 -2.15
CA VAL A 61 -10.66 -11.52 -1.34
C VAL A 61 -11.95 -10.76 -1.69
N THR A 62 -12.70 -10.38 -0.66
CA THR A 62 -13.77 -9.38 -0.73
C THR A 62 -13.26 -8.08 -0.12
N MET A 63 -13.42 -6.97 -0.85
CA MET A 63 -13.04 -5.63 -0.41
C MET A 63 -14.27 -4.83 0.00
N VAL A 64 -14.08 -3.91 0.94
CA VAL A 64 -15.07 -2.88 1.29
C VAL A 64 -14.62 -1.56 0.68
N THR A 65 -15.42 -1.00 -0.25
CA THR A 65 -15.15 0.29 -0.90
C THR A 65 -15.88 1.42 -0.20
N ARG A 66 -15.26 2.60 -0.22
CA ARG A 66 -15.82 3.86 0.26
C ARG A 66 -16.35 4.69 -0.92
N PRO A 67 -17.31 5.61 -0.69
CA PRO A 67 -17.81 6.50 -1.75
C PRO A 67 -16.75 7.43 -2.37
N ASP A 68 -15.63 7.63 -1.70
CA ASP A 68 -14.48 8.40 -2.19
C ASP A 68 -13.49 7.57 -3.05
N GLY A 69 -13.84 6.32 -3.36
CA GLY A 69 -13.06 5.41 -4.19
C GLY A 69 -11.93 4.67 -3.45
N LEU A 70 -11.71 4.97 -2.17
CA LEU A 70 -10.71 4.28 -1.36
C LEU A 70 -11.26 2.95 -0.82
N LEU A 71 -10.34 2.05 -0.46
CA LEU A 71 -10.68 0.81 0.24
C LEU A 71 -10.69 1.05 1.76
N ALA A 72 -11.72 0.53 2.44
CA ALA A 72 -11.83 0.55 3.89
C ALA A 72 -11.28 -0.74 4.54
N ASP A 73 -11.56 -1.90 3.94
CA ASP A 73 -11.21 -3.20 4.49
C ASP A 73 -11.09 -4.26 3.37
N ALA A 74 -10.42 -5.38 3.67
CA ALA A 74 -10.35 -6.55 2.82
C ALA A 74 -10.31 -7.81 3.67
N ARG A 75 -11.16 -8.79 3.32
CA ARG A 75 -11.33 -10.03 4.07
C ARG A 75 -11.28 -11.22 3.12
N SER A 76 -10.73 -12.33 3.60
CA SER A 76 -10.74 -13.60 2.90
C SER A 76 -10.84 -14.76 3.90
N THR A 77 -10.77 -15.98 3.41
CA THR A 77 -10.79 -17.20 4.22
C THR A 77 -9.38 -17.58 4.65
N PRO A 78 -9.21 -18.32 5.77
CA PRO A 78 -7.90 -18.87 6.15
C PRO A 78 -7.27 -19.67 5.02
N TYR A 79 -5.95 -19.57 4.87
CA TYR A 79 -5.19 -20.28 3.83
C TYR A 79 -3.99 -20.99 4.43
N THR A 80 -3.89 -22.30 4.19
CA THR A 80 -2.86 -23.18 4.77
C THR A 80 -1.71 -23.49 3.82
N GLY A 81 -1.76 -23.01 2.57
CA GLY A 81 -0.72 -23.21 1.58
C GLY A 81 0.37 -22.13 1.61
N LEU A 82 1.28 -22.18 0.63
CA LEU A 82 2.34 -21.18 0.48
C LEU A 82 1.75 -19.81 0.06
N VAL A 83 1.83 -18.82 0.95
CA VAL A 83 1.28 -17.47 0.74
C VAL A 83 2.06 -16.70 -0.33
N GLY A 84 3.38 -16.86 -0.38
CA GLY A 84 4.29 -16.11 -1.26
C GLY A 84 3.87 -16.08 -2.74
N PRO A 85 3.69 -17.23 -3.41
CA PRO A 85 3.27 -17.26 -4.81
C PRO A 85 1.92 -16.59 -5.08
N ARG A 86 0.92 -16.75 -4.19
CA ARG A 86 -0.40 -16.12 -4.34
C ARG A 86 -0.33 -14.61 -4.12
N LEU A 87 0.47 -14.20 -3.14
CA LEU A 87 0.74 -12.79 -2.89
C LEU A 87 1.44 -12.12 -4.08
N ARG A 88 2.45 -12.78 -4.65
CA ARG A 88 3.14 -12.31 -5.85
C ARG A 88 2.13 -12.13 -7.00
N ALA A 89 1.30 -13.15 -7.27
CA ALA A 89 0.29 -13.08 -8.32
C ALA A 89 -0.70 -11.91 -8.10
N MET A 90 -1.21 -11.74 -6.88
CA MET A 90 -2.08 -10.62 -6.52
C MET A 90 -1.41 -9.27 -6.77
N LEU A 91 -0.20 -9.06 -6.24
CA LEU A 91 0.52 -7.79 -6.39
C LEU A 91 0.88 -7.50 -7.84
N THR A 92 1.34 -8.49 -8.61
CA THR A 92 1.66 -8.34 -10.04
C THR A 92 0.44 -7.87 -10.81
N SER A 93 -0.72 -8.50 -10.59
CA SER A 93 -1.96 -8.11 -11.26
C SER A 93 -2.39 -6.69 -10.89
N CYS A 94 -2.43 -6.36 -9.60
CA CYS A 94 -2.81 -5.02 -9.15
C CYS A 94 -1.85 -3.92 -9.66
N VAL A 95 -0.54 -4.16 -9.60
CA VAL A 95 0.47 -3.18 -10.07
C VAL A 95 0.32 -2.93 -11.56
N ALA A 96 0.16 -3.98 -12.37
CA ALA A 96 -0.06 -3.86 -13.80
C ALA A 96 -1.36 -3.08 -14.11
N ALA A 97 -2.46 -3.41 -13.44
CA ALA A 97 -3.75 -2.75 -13.63
C ALA A 97 -3.69 -1.25 -13.27
N VAL A 98 -3.14 -0.91 -12.10
CA VAL A 98 -2.99 0.50 -11.68
C VAL A 98 -2.08 1.27 -12.62
N SER A 99 -0.96 0.68 -13.02
CA SER A 99 -0.03 1.28 -14.00
C SER A 99 -0.74 1.58 -15.32
N ALA A 100 -1.47 0.61 -15.88
CA ALA A 100 -2.15 0.72 -17.16
C ALA A 100 -3.31 1.75 -17.17
N VAL A 101 -3.99 1.96 -16.05
CA VAL A 101 -5.10 2.93 -15.94
C VAL A 101 -4.61 4.34 -15.60
N SER A 102 -3.56 4.45 -14.78
CA SER A 102 -3.13 5.75 -14.24
C SER A 102 -1.88 6.34 -14.91
N GLY A 103 -1.06 5.51 -15.56
CA GLY A 103 0.28 5.88 -16.03
C GLY A 103 1.33 5.95 -14.91
N ALA A 104 1.01 5.50 -13.69
CA ALA A 104 1.97 5.42 -12.60
C ALA A 104 3.05 4.37 -12.90
N ARG A 105 4.31 4.67 -12.57
CA ARG A 105 5.43 3.73 -12.80
C ARG A 105 5.32 2.53 -11.87
N GLU A 106 5.34 1.31 -12.43
CA GLU A 106 5.25 0.07 -11.65
C GLU A 106 6.29 -0.02 -10.53
N ARG A 107 7.54 0.38 -10.79
CA ARG A 107 8.60 0.43 -9.77
C ARG A 107 8.19 1.25 -8.53
N THR A 108 7.44 2.35 -8.73
CA THR A 108 6.90 3.14 -7.62
C THR A 108 5.82 2.39 -6.87
N LEU A 109 4.94 1.68 -7.59
CA LEU A 109 3.86 0.89 -7.00
C LEU A 109 4.41 -0.30 -6.18
N TRP A 110 5.45 -0.99 -6.66
CA TRP A 110 6.14 -2.05 -5.91
C TRP A 110 6.80 -1.55 -4.63
N ALA A 111 7.47 -0.39 -4.69
CA ALA A 111 8.05 0.25 -3.50
C ALA A 111 6.97 0.61 -2.47
N ILE A 112 5.78 1.02 -2.92
CA ILE A 112 4.63 1.30 -2.04
C ILE A 112 4.11 0.02 -1.41
N ALA A 113 3.94 -1.05 -2.18
CA ALA A 113 3.51 -2.35 -1.66
C ALA A 113 4.48 -2.88 -0.59
N THR A 114 5.78 -2.66 -0.77
CA THR A 114 6.81 -2.99 0.24
C THR A 114 6.59 -2.23 1.54
N ASP A 115 6.37 -0.91 1.47
CA ASP A 115 6.14 -0.10 2.66
C ASP A 115 4.81 -0.43 3.35
N SER A 116 3.80 -0.83 2.58
CA SER A 116 2.51 -1.31 3.11
C SER A 116 2.69 -2.64 3.82
N LEU A 117 3.41 -3.60 3.23
CA LEU A 117 3.76 -4.86 3.85
C LEU A 117 4.53 -4.64 5.15
N ALA A 118 5.54 -3.77 5.12
CA ALA A 118 6.36 -3.45 6.28
C ALA A 118 5.52 -2.90 7.44
N ASN A 119 4.54 -2.04 7.14
CA ASN A 119 3.62 -1.50 8.16
C ASN A 119 2.67 -2.58 8.69
N ARG A 120 2.10 -3.42 7.83
CA ARG A 120 1.22 -4.51 8.27
C ARG A 120 1.94 -5.49 9.17
N MET A 121 3.17 -5.87 8.84
CA MET A 121 4.03 -6.71 9.68
C MET A 121 4.38 -6.02 11.00
N LEU A 122 4.69 -4.72 10.99
CA LEU A 122 4.95 -3.95 12.21
C LEU A 122 3.73 -3.91 13.14
N TRP A 123 2.54 -3.64 12.60
CA TRP A 123 1.29 -3.61 13.39
C TRP A 123 0.91 -4.98 13.94
N ALA A 124 1.29 -6.06 13.25
CA ALA A 124 1.12 -7.42 13.73
C ALA A 124 2.18 -7.84 14.77
N GLY A 125 3.17 -6.99 15.11
CA GLY A 125 4.28 -7.35 15.99
C GLY A 125 5.31 -8.29 15.36
N ARG A 126 5.32 -8.40 14.03
CA ARG A 126 6.08 -9.37 13.23
C ARG A 126 7.14 -8.72 12.33
N SER A 127 7.65 -7.54 12.71
CA SER A 127 8.63 -6.80 11.88
C SER A 127 9.90 -7.59 11.56
N ALA A 128 10.30 -8.53 12.43
CA ALA A 128 11.43 -9.43 12.22
C ALA A 128 11.24 -10.41 11.05
N GLU A 129 9.99 -10.81 10.76
CA GLU A 129 9.65 -11.75 9.69
C GLU A 129 9.44 -11.06 8.33
N ALA A 130 9.41 -9.72 8.30
CA ALA A 130 9.04 -8.97 7.10
C ALA A 130 10.00 -9.21 5.92
N ALA A 131 11.30 -9.40 6.19
CA ALA A 131 12.30 -9.66 5.17
C ALA A 131 12.08 -11.02 4.47
N GLU A 132 11.77 -12.06 5.22
CA GLU A 132 11.44 -13.39 4.69
C GLU A 132 10.16 -13.35 3.86
N PHE A 133 9.12 -12.67 4.39
CA PHE A 133 7.85 -12.52 3.70
C PHE A 133 8.00 -11.77 2.37
N ALA A 134 8.82 -10.72 2.34
CA ALA A 134 9.13 -9.97 1.13
C ALA A 134 9.99 -10.77 0.14
N ALA A 135 10.92 -11.61 0.62
CA ALA A 135 11.77 -12.43 -0.24
C ALA A 135 10.98 -13.45 -1.08
N ALA A 136 9.77 -13.82 -0.63
CA ALA A 136 8.86 -14.65 -1.40
C ALA A 136 8.26 -13.94 -2.65
N VAL A 137 8.46 -12.62 -2.77
CA VAL A 137 8.02 -11.77 -3.88
C VAL A 137 9.21 -10.92 -4.36
N PRO A 138 10.03 -11.42 -5.32
CA PRO A 138 11.30 -10.80 -5.70
C PRO A 138 11.21 -9.34 -6.20
N GLU A 139 10.03 -8.90 -6.65
CA GLU A 139 9.77 -7.54 -7.08
C GLU A 139 9.72 -6.52 -5.94
N LEU A 140 9.54 -6.98 -4.69
CA LEU A 140 9.54 -6.13 -3.50
C LEU A 140 10.98 -5.79 -3.08
N PRO A 141 11.36 -4.50 -3.01
CA PRO A 141 12.52 -4.10 -2.24
C PRO A 141 12.49 -4.65 -0.81
N ALA A 142 13.66 -4.78 -0.18
CA ALA A 142 13.75 -5.19 1.22
C ALA A 142 13.02 -4.19 2.15
N PRO A 143 12.08 -4.65 2.99
CA PRO A 143 11.48 -3.83 4.05
C PRO A 143 12.54 -3.27 4.99
N ARG A 144 12.34 -2.05 5.49
CA ARG A 144 13.28 -1.40 6.42
C ARG A 144 12.55 -0.79 7.59
N TYR A 145 13.16 -0.89 8.75
CA TYR A 145 12.68 -0.29 9.99
C TYR A 145 13.75 0.64 10.58
N VAL A 146 13.32 1.56 11.43
CA VAL A 146 14.18 2.41 12.26
C VAL A 146 13.62 2.43 13.67
N ALA A 147 14.48 2.26 14.67
CA ALA A 147 14.11 2.41 16.07
C ALA A 147 14.41 3.84 16.52
N VAL A 148 13.43 4.49 17.17
CA VAL A 148 13.57 5.82 17.75
C VAL A 148 13.03 5.74 19.18
N ARG A 149 13.90 5.97 20.16
CA ARG A 149 13.59 5.86 21.61
C ARG A 149 12.82 4.57 21.97
N GLY A 150 13.28 3.43 21.45
CA GLY A 150 12.67 2.12 21.72
C GLY A 150 11.42 1.79 20.91
N ARG A 151 10.85 2.72 20.13
CA ARG A 151 9.72 2.45 19.22
C ARG A 151 10.20 2.25 17.79
N GLN A 152 9.71 1.20 17.13
CA GLN A 152 9.99 0.94 15.72
C GLN A 152 9.04 1.70 14.78
N PHE A 153 9.59 2.19 13.68
CA PHE A 153 8.88 2.81 12.57
C PHE A 153 9.33 2.21 11.24
N VAL A 154 8.44 2.16 10.25
CA VAL A 154 8.82 1.81 8.88
C VAL A 154 9.68 2.92 8.27
N ARG A 155 10.88 2.56 7.81
CA ARG A 155 11.77 3.45 7.05
C ARG A 155 11.43 3.35 5.56
N ARG A 156 10.41 4.12 5.16
CA ARG A 156 9.82 4.05 3.80
C ARG A 156 10.85 4.13 2.68
N VAL A 157 10.69 3.28 1.67
CA VAL A 157 11.41 3.34 0.38
C VAL A 157 10.63 4.12 -0.68
N SER A 158 9.33 4.33 -0.48
CA SER A 158 8.42 4.99 -1.42
C SER A 158 7.93 6.35 -0.92
N CYS A 159 7.52 7.21 -1.86
CA CYS A 159 6.78 8.44 -1.57
C CYS A 159 5.35 8.27 -2.10
N CYS A 160 4.33 8.45 -1.25
CA CYS A 160 2.93 8.40 -1.65
C CYS A 160 2.46 9.62 -2.47
N LEU A 161 3.29 10.67 -2.55
CA LEU A 161 3.00 11.91 -3.27
C LEU A 161 1.76 12.68 -2.77
N ILE A 162 1.31 12.44 -1.54
CA ILE A 162 0.12 13.12 -0.96
C ILE A 162 0.26 14.64 -0.94
N TYR A 163 1.47 15.14 -0.73
CA TYR A 163 1.79 16.57 -0.79
C TYR A 163 1.69 17.17 -2.21
N GLN A 164 1.57 16.35 -3.26
CA GLN A 164 1.31 16.82 -4.63
C GLN A 164 -0.19 16.81 -4.96
N GLY A 165 -0.98 15.99 -4.27
CA GLY A 165 -2.43 15.96 -4.42
C GLY A 165 -3.17 16.96 -3.52
N THR A 166 -2.44 17.59 -2.60
CA THR A 166 -2.93 18.53 -1.59
C THR A 166 -1.96 19.70 -1.47
N ASN A 167 -2.35 20.78 -0.79
CA ASN A 167 -1.43 21.85 -0.37
C ASN A 167 -0.73 21.54 0.96
N ALA A 168 -0.73 20.28 1.40
CA ALA A 168 -0.16 19.88 2.69
C ALA A 168 1.36 19.67 2.60
N ASP A 169 2.03 19.81 3.74
CA ASP A 169 3.44 19.48 3.88
C ASP A 169 3.74 17.99 3.68
N LYS A 170 5.02 17.67 3.48
CA LYS A 170 5.51 16.28 3.44
C LYS A 170 5.18 15.56 4.76
N CYS A 171 4.61 14.36 4.66
CA CYS A 171 4.31 13.52 5.83
C CYS A 171 5.58 13.10 6.59
N VAL A 172 5.44 12.75 7.87
CA VAL A 172 6.54 12.34 8.77
C VAL A 172 7.43 11.25 8.16
N SER A 173 6.84 10.29 7.46
CA SER A 173 7.56 9.15 6.87
C SER A 173 8.03 9.40 5.42
N CYS A 174 7.89 10.60 4.87
CA CYS A 174 8.22 10.89 3.49
C CYS A 174 9.72 10.76 3.22
N PRO A 175 10.17 9.94 2.24
CA PRO A 175 11.58 9.77 1.92
C PRO A 175 12.20 10.97 1.17
N ARG A 176 11.39 11.98 0.79
CA ARG A 176 11.85 13.23 0.17
C ARG A 176 12.18 14.33 1.19
N GLN A 177 12.21 13.99 2.48
CA GLN A 177 12.75 14.85 3.53
C GLN A 177 14.25 14.62 3.68
N THR A 178 14.96 15.58 4.25
CA THR A 178 16.34 15.32 4.69
C THR A 178 16.34 14.24 5.79
N PRO A 179 17.43 13.48 5.96
CA PRO A 179 17.53 12.52 7.05
C PRO A 179 17.33 13.15 8.45
N ALA A 180 17.82 14.38 8.66
CA ALA A 180 17.71 15.11 9.92
C ALA A 180 16.25 15.52 10.21
N ASP A 181 15.56 16.13 9.24
CA ASP A 181 14.15 16.53 9.40
C ASP A 181 13.26 15.34 9.72
N ARG A 182 13.48 14.22 9.01
CA ARG A 182 12.73 12.99 9.25
C ARG A 182 12.96 12.46 10.67
N MET A 183 14.20 12.47 11.15
CA MET A 183 14.50 12.02 12.53
C MET A 183 13.81 12.93 13.56
N ALA A 184 13.92 14.25 13.39
CA ALA A 184 13.26 15.21 14.28
C ALA A 184 11.74 14.99 14.32
N ARG A 185 11.10 14.80 13.17
CA ARG A 185 9.65 14.53 13.11
C ARG A 185 9.27 13.17 13.71
N LEU A 186 10.08 12.14 13.53
CA LEU A 186 9.85 10.83 14.17
C LEU A 186 9.94 10.93 15.70
N VAL A 187 10.89 11.71 16.23
CA VAL A 187 10.98 11.99 17.67
C VAL A 187 9.72 12.71 18.16
N GLN A 188 9.22 13.71 17.43
CA GLN A 188 7.99 14.43 17.79
C GLN A 188 6.74 13.55 17.83
N GLN A 189 6.69 12.42 17.10
CA GLN A 189 5.57 11.47 17.17
C GLN A 189 5.49 10.71 18.51
N LEU A 190 6.50 10.84 19.37
CA LEU A 190 6.61 10.11 20.63
C LEU A 190 6.17 10.95 21.84
N GLY A 191 5.84 12.23 21.66
CA GLY A 191 5.66 13.19 22.75
C GLY A 191 6.99 13.60 23.38
#